data_AF-A0A7X7G2D9-F1
#
_entry.id   AF-A0A7X7G2D9-F1
#
_cell.length_a   1.000
_cell.length_b   1.000
_cell.length_c   1.000
_cell.angle_alpha   90.00
_cell.angle_beta   90.00
_cell.angle_gamma   90.00
#
_symmetry.space_group_name_H-M   'P 1'
#
loop_
_entity.id
_entity.type
_entity.pdbx_description
1 polymer ?
#
loop_
_entity_poly.entity_id
_entity_poly.type
_entity_poly.pdbx_seq_one_letter_code
_entity_poly.pdbx_strand_id
1 'polypeptide(L)'
;MMRRLFILTALATCVAASGAGERAEHRFLWDEANARMLSARTPGDVLQAAESYARLLDSGVRNGALFYNMGTALLLAGRDGDAIKLLLRAERYEGARPDARHNLRIAIARQEKHGIPGAYWPRILLFWHYQLPAERRGLAAAAAFFVFWLALTARQRRRAPGAMLAAALALAVFFVLGMSFAATLYQEAVEPIRSFSTAPR
;
A
#
# COMPACT_ATOMS: atom_id res chain seq x y z
N MET A 1 26.04 12.05 35.55
CA MET A 1 25.89 12.17 34.08
C MET A 1 26.11 10.84 33.35
N MET A 2 27.18 10.08 33.67
CA MET A 2 27.48 8.77 33.04
C MET A 2 26.36 7.71 33.16
N ARG A 3 25.65 7.62 34.29
CA ARG A 3 24.58 6.62 34.51
C ARG A 3 23.35 6.81 33.60
N ARG A 4 23.06 8.05 33.15
CA ARG A 4 22.00 8.34 32.15
C ARG A 4 22.45 8.00 30.73
N LEU A 5 23.75 8.15 30.43
CA LEU A 5 24.34 7.80 29.14
C LEU A 5 24.34 6.28 28.92
N PHE A 6 24.64 5.49 29.95
CA PHE A 6 24.58 4.02 29.90
C PHE A 6 23.17 3.45 29.71
N ILE A 7 22.14 4.07 30.30
CA ILE A 7 20.74 3.63 30.14
C ILE A 7 20.25 3.93 28.71
N LEU A 8 20.64 5.08 28.15
CA LEU A 8 20.27 5.46 26.77
C LEU A 8 20.95 4.57 25.73
N THR A 9 22.21 4.19 25.93
CA THR A 9 22.91 3.25 25.02
C THR A 9 22.38 1.83 25.15
N ALA A 10 22.12 1.33 26.36
CA ALA A 10 21.52 0.02 26.56
C ALA A 10 20.12 -0.10 25.93
N LEU A 11 19.27 0.93 26.10
CA LEU A 11 17.93 0.96 25.51
C LEU A 11 17.98 1.03 23.96
N ALA A 12 18.89 1.82 23.39
CA ALA A 12 19.09 1.89 21.95
C ALA A 12 19.57 0.55 21.36
N THR A 13 20.40 -0.19 22.10
CA THR A 13 20.92 -1.50 21.66
C THR A 13 19.83 -2.58 21.69
N CYS A 14 18.97 -2.60 22.72
CA CYS A 14 17.84 -3.52 22.79
C CYS A 14 16.80 -3.28 21.68
N VAL A 15 16.48 -2.01 21.37
CA VAL A 15 15.55 -1.65 20.28
C VAL A 15 16.13 -2.02 18.91
N ALA A 16 17.43 -1.82 18.71
CA ALA A 16 18.09 -2.22 17.47
C ALA A 16 18.12 -3.76 17.29
N ALA A 17 18.35 -4.50 18.37
CA ALA A 17 18.36 -5.96 18.37
C ALA A 17 16.95 -6.55 18.12
N SER A 18 15.91 -6.01 18.77
CA SER A 18 14.53 -6.46 18.55
C SER A 18 14.08 -6.20 17.10
N GLY A 19 14.38 -5.01 16.56
CA GLY A 19 14.04 -4.70 15.16
C GLY A 19 14.86 -5.49 14.14
N ALA A 20 16.06 -5.98 14.50
CA ALA A 20 16.83 -6.89 13.64
C ALA A 20 16.22 -8.30 13.60
N GLY A 21 15.78 -8.81 14.75
CA GLY A 21 15.09 -10.11 14.85
C GLY A 21 13.79 -10.14 14.05
N GLU A 22 12.93 -9.14 14.22
CA GLU A 22 11.66 -9.00 13.48
C GLU A 22 11.89 -8.95 11.96
N ARG A 23 12.90 -8.18 11.50
CA ARG A 23 13.25 -8.13 10.07
C ARG A 23 13.74 -9.47 9.53
N ALA A 24 14.46 -10.26 10.33
CA ALA A 24 14.91 -11.59 9.92
C ALA A 24 13.74 -12.58 9.85
N GLU A 25 12.83 -12.54 10.81
CA GLU A 25 11.61 -13.35 10.83
C GLU A 25 10.71 -13.02 9.62
N HIS A 26 10.47 -11.74 9.34
CA HIS A 26 9.70 -11.32 8.17
C HIS A 26 10.34 -11.77 6.84
N ARG A 27 11.67 -11.74 6.73
CA ARG A 27 12.36 -12.27 5.54
C ARG A 27 12.19 -13.78 5.42
N PHE A 28 12.34 -14.51 6.52
CA PHE A 28 12.14 -15.95 6.53
C PHE A 28 10.73 -16.35 6.09
N LEU A 29 9.70 -15.71 6.65
CA LEU A 29 8.30 -15.96 6.27
C LEU A 29 8.03 -15.61 4.80
N TRP A 30 8.66 -14.54 4.29
CA TRP A 30 8.58 -14.16 2.88
C TRP A 30 9.19 -15.21 1.96
N ASP A 31 10.40 -15.67 2.28
CA ASP A 31 11.10 -16.68 1.50
C ASP A 31 10.37 -18.02 1.52
N GLU A 32 9.83 -18.42 2.67
CA GLU A 32 9.01 -19.62 2.82
C GLU A 32 7.75 -19.55 1.95
N ALA A 33 7.02 -18.43 1.99
CA ALA A 33 5.81 -18.25 1.20
C ALA A 33 6.09 -18.25 -0.31
N ASN A 34 7.18 -17.59 -0.74
CA ASN A 34 7.62 -17.63 -2.15
C ASN A 34 8.02 -19.04 -2.58
N ALA A 35 8.76 -19.78 -1.74
CA ALA A 35 9.17 -21.14 -2.04
C ALA A 35 7.96 -22.06 -2.23
N ARG A 36 6.97 -21.98 -1.32
CA ARG A 36 5.71 -22.73 -1.43
C ARG A 36 4.95 -22.37 -2.70
N MET A 37 4.87 -21.08 -3.03
CA MET A 37 4.25 -20.60 -4.28
C MET A 37 4.94 -21.19 -5.52
N LEU A 38 6.28 -21.22 -5.54
CA LEU A 38 7.07 -21.75 -6.66
C LEU A 38 6.92 -23.27 -6.81
N SER A 39 6.83 -24.00 -5.70
CA SER A 39 6.64 -25.45 -5.70
C SER A 39 5.20 -25.90 -5.93
N ALA A 40 4.22 -24.99 -5.84
CA ALA A 40 2.81 -25.32 -5.97
C ALA A 40 2.49 -25.95 -7.34
N ARG A 41 1.63 -26.98 -7.35
CA ARG A 41 1.19 -27.67 -8.57
C ARG A 41 -0.33 -27.72 -8.68
N THR A 42 -1.03 -27.63 -7.56
CA THR A 42 -2.48 -27.66 -7.48
C THR A 42 -3.04 -26.36 -6.91
N PRO A 43 -4.33 -26.03 -7.15
CA PRO A 43 -4.98 -24.91 -6.47
C PRO A 43 -4.90 -24.99 -4.93
N GLY A 44 -4.87 -26.20 -4.37
CA GLY A 44 -4.68 -26.42 -2.94
C GLY A 44 -3.29 -26.02 -2.45
N ASP A 45 -2.24 -26.33 -3.21
CA ASP A 45 -0.87 -25.93 -2.86
C ASP A 45 -0.70 -24.40 -2.93
N VAL A 46 -1.32 -23.78 -3.93
CA VAL A 46 -1.33 -22.32 -4.06
C VAL A 46 -2.07 -21.68 -2.88
N LEU A 47 -3.17 -22.28 -2.41
CA LEU A 47 -3.88 -21.79 -1.23
C LEU A 47 -2.99 -21.87 0.03
N GLN A 48 -2.21 -22.94 0.20
CA GLN A 48 -1.23 -23.03 1.29
C GLN A 48 -0.13 -21.95 1.18
N ALA A 49 0.29 -21.58 -0.03
CA ALA A 49 1.17 -20.44 -0.23
C ALA A 49 0.51 -19.11 0.19
N ALA A 50 -0.77 -18.90 -0.15
CA ALA A 50 -1.54 -17.75 0.30
C ALA A 50 -1.66 -17.68 1.84
N GLU A 51 -1.88 -18.81 2.51
CA GLU A 51 -1.88 -18.90 3.98
C GLU A 51 -0.50 -18.59 4.58
N SER A 52 0.58 -18.92 3.87
CA SER A 52 1.93 -18.58 4.30
C SER A 52 2.19 -17.07 4.25
N TYR A 53 1.70 -16.39 3.21
CA TYR A 53 1.68 -14.94 3.15
C TYR A 53 0.76 -14.31 4.21
N ALA A 54 -0.34 -14.97 4.58
CA ALA A 54 -1.23 -14.47 5.63
C ALA A 54 -0.48 -14.31 6.97
N ARG A 55 0.49 -15.17 7.27
CA ARG A 55 1.32 -15.03 8.49
C ARG A 55 2.14 -13.74 8.52
N LEU A 56 2.65 -13.27 7.37
CA LEU A 56 3.31 -11.96 7.27
C LEU A 56 2.32 -10.82 7.50
N LEU A 57 1.10 -10.98 6.97
CA LEU A 57 0.04 -10.00 7.21
C LEU A 57 -0.34 -9.97 8.71
N ASP A 58 -0.43 -11.13 9.35
CA ASP A 58 -0.78 -11.24 10.77
C ASP A 58 0.35 -10.71 11.67
N SER A 59 1.62 -10.78 11.23
CA SER A 59 2.77 -10.18 11.93
C SER A 59 2.89 -8.66 11.74
N GLY A 60 1.97 -8.04 10.99
CA GLY A 60 1.91 -6.59 10.80
C GLY A 60 2.58 -6.07 9.53
N VAL A 61 3.13 -6.93 8.68
CA VAL A 61 3.73 -6.50 7.41
C VAL A 61 2.65 -5.98 6.46
N ARG A 62 2.79 -4.73 6.00
CA ARG A 62 1.88 -4.08 5.04
C ARG A 62 2.70 -3.45 3.93
N ASN A 63 2.73 -4.08 2.76
CA ASN A 63 3.37 -3.52 1.58
C ASN A 63 2.72 -4.09 0.30
N GLY A 64 2.95 -3.40 -0.82
CA GLY A 64 2.34 -3.77 -2.10
C GLY A 64 2.75 -5.15 -2.59
N ALA A 65 4.02 -5.54 -2.42
CA ALA A 65 4.52 -6.84 -2.85
C ALA A 65 3.82 -8.01 -2.13
N LEU A 66 3.59 -7.90 -0.82
CA LEU A 66 2.84 -8.89 -0.04
C LEU A 66 1.41 -9.01 -0.54
N PHE A 67 0.73 -7.88 -0.70
CA PHE A 67 -0.64 -7.87 -1.19
C PHE A 67 -0.76 -8.40 -2.62
N TYR A 68 0.20 -8.08 -3.49
CA TYR A 68 0.24 -8.56 -4.86
C TYR A 68 0.47 -10.08 -4.91
N ASN A 69 1.49 -10.59 -4.20
CA ASN A 69 1.82 -12.01 -4.21
C ASN A 69 0.70 -12.86 -3.59
N MET A 70 0.18 -12.43 -2.44
CA MET A 70 -0.93 -13.11 -1.77
C MET A 70 -2.21 -13.05 -2.59
N GLY A 71 -2.54 -11.89 -3.19
CA GLY A 71 -3.69 -11.73 -4.07
C GLY A 71 -3.58 -12.59 -5.33
N THR A 72 -2.38 -12.71 -5.89
CA THR A 72 -2.10 -13.59 -7.04
C THR A 72 -2.27 -15.06 -6.67
N ALA A 73 -1.80 -15.48 -5.50
CA ALA A 73 -2.03 -16.83 -5.00
C ALA A 73 -3.53 -17.12 -4.83
N LEU A 74 -4.30 -16.19 -4.21
CA LEU A 74 -5.75 -16.35 -4.07
C LEU A 74 -6.47 -16.43 -5.42
N LEU A 75 -6.04 -15.64 -6.41
CA LEU A 75 -6.60 -15.69 -7.77
C LEU A 75 -6.36 -17.05 -8.43
N LEU A 76 -5.15 -17.58 -8.31
CA LEU A 76 -4.78 -18.89 -8.84
C LEU A 76 -5.51 -20.03 -8.11
N ALA A 77 -5.82 -19.85 -6.81
CA ALA A 77 -6.64 -20.76 -6.03
C ALA A 77 -8.16 -20.61 -6.26
N GLY A 78 -8.59 -19.71 -7.16
CA GLY A 78 -10.01 -19.49 -7.47
C GLY A 78 -10.79 -18.66 -6.44
N ARG A 79 -10.10 -17.99 -5.52
CA ARG A 79 -10.68 -17.11 -4.49
C ARG A 79 -10.75 -15.66 -5.00
N ASP A 80 -11.48 -15.46 -6.10
CA ASP A 80 -11.46 -14.21 -6.88
C ASP A 80 -11.82 -12.96 -6.07
N GLY A 81 -12.86 -13.02 -5.23
CA GLY A 81 -13.28 -11.87 -4.41
C GLY A 81 -12.24 -11.42 -3.38
N ASP A 82 -11.47 -12.36 -2.83
CA ASP A 82 -10.39 -12.06 -1.89
C ASP A 82 -9.13 -11.58 -2.63
N ALA A 83 -8.85 -12.16 -3.79
CA ALA A 83 -7.81 -11.69 -4.69
C ALA A 83 -8.04 -10.23 -5.11
N ILE A 84 -9.27 -9.84 -5.46
CA ILE A 84 -9.61 -8.47 -5.84
C ILE A 84 -9.27 -7.49 -4.71
N LYS A 85 -9.67 -7.80 -3.46
CA LYS A 85 -9.37 -6.96 -2.31
C LYS A 85 -7.87 -6.74 -2.16
N LEU A 86 -7.08 -7.82 -2.21
CA LEU A 86 -5.62 -7.74 -2.05
C LEU A 86 -4.93 -7.05 -3.22
N LEU A 87 -5.35 -7.32 -4.46
CA LEU A 87 -4.78 -6.67 -5.64
C LEU A 87 -5.11 -5.17 -5.67
N LEU A 88 -6.28 -4.76 -5.18
CA LEU A 88 -6.61 -3.35 -4.96
C LEU A 88 -5.73 -2.72 -3.89
N ARG A 89 -5.44 -3.42 -2.78
CA ARG A 89 -4.45 -2.93 -1.80
C ARG A 89 -3.08 -2.75 -2.44
N ALA A 90 -2.60 -3.74 -3.19
CA ALA A 90 -1.32 -3.65 -3.90
C ALA A 90 -1.24 -2.40 -4.79
N GLU A 91 -2.31 -2.12 -5.55
CA GLU A 91 -2.43 -0.91 -6.37
C GLU A 91 -2.35 0.38 -5.54
N ARG A 92 -2.90 0.43 -4.32
CA ARG A 92 -2.78 1.61 -3.45
C ARG A 92 -1.33 1.89 -3.03
N TYR A 93 -0.57 0.85 -2.76
CA TYR A 93 0.84 0.95 -2.34
C TYR A 93 1.78 1.24 -3.51
N GLU A 94 1.57 0.61 -4.66
CA GLU A 94 2.55 0.60 -5.76
C GLU A 94 2.07 1.37 -7.01
N GLY A 95 0.84 1.87 -6.98
CA GLY A 95 0.16 2.37 -8.16
C GLY A 95 -0.31 1.23 -9.07
N ALA A 96 -0.98 1.61 -10.15
CA ALA A 96 -1.55 0.70 -11.14
C ALA A 96 -0.49 -0.02 -12.00
N ARG A 97 0.28 -0.94 -11.40
CA ARG A 97 1.29 -1.74 -12.13
C ARG A 97 0.61 -2.65 -13.18
N PRO A 98 1.23 -2.88 -14.35
CA PRO A 98 0.60 -3.67 -15.42
C PRO A 98 0.23 -5.10 -15.03
N ASP A 99 1.08 -5.76 -14.23
CA ASP A 99 0.91 -7.11 -13.69
C ASP A 99 -0.26 -7.18 -12.68
N ALA A 100 -0.29 -6.27 -11.70
CA ALA A 100 -1.39 -6.18 -10.74
C ALA A 100 -2.73 -5.90 -11.44
N ARG A 101 -2.74 -4.98 -12.43
CA ARG A 101 -3.94 -4.69 -13.23
C ARG A 101 -4.39 -5.87 -14.07
N HIS A 102 -3.46 -6.65 -14.61
CA HIS A 102 -3.80 -7.85 -15.37
C HIS A 102 -4.50 -8.87 -14.47
N ASN A 103 -3.94 -9.17 -13.31
CA ASN A 103 -4.53 -10.09 -12.34
C ASN A 103 -5.88 -9.57 -11.83
N LEU A 104 -5.99 -8.26 -11.56
CA LEU A 104 -7.24 -7.65 -11.12
C LEU A 104 -8.33 -7.79 -12.19
N ARG A 105 -8.00 -7.59 -13.47
CA ARG A 105 -8.94 -7.77 -14.58
C ARG A 105 -9.40 -9.21 -14.72
N ILE A 106 -8.49 -10.18 -14.54
CA ILE A 106 -8.85 -11.60 -14.55
C ILE A 106 -9.80 -11.91 -13.40
N ALA A 107 -9.44 -11.48 -12.18
CA ALA A 107 -10.23 -11.73 -10.98
C ALA A 107 -11.63 -11.10 -11.10
N ILE A 108 -11.69 -9.84 -11.54
CA ILE A 108 -12.95 -9.13 -11.81
C ILE A 108 -13.75 -9.85 -12.88
N ALA A 109 -13.15 -10.22 -14.03
CA ALA A 109 -13.89 -10.91 -15.09
C ALA A 109 -14.44 -12.28 -14.66
N ARG A 110 -13.71 -13.02 -13.81
CA ARG A 110 -14.19 -14.29 -13.24
C ARG A 110 -15.33 -14.06 -12.25
N GLN A 111 -15.23 -13.03 -11.41
CA GLN A 111 -16.31 -12.63 -10.50
C GLN A 111 -17.52 -12.06 -11.27
N GLU A 112 -17.31 -11.33 -12.35
CA GLU A 112 -18.33 -10.68 -13.19
C GLU A 112 -19.14 -11.68 -14.01
N LYS A 113 -18.60 -12.85 -14.34
CA LYS A 113 -19.42 -13.99 -14.78
C LYS A 113 -20.50 -14.37 -13.75
N HIS A 114 -20.37 -13.89 -12.51
CA HIS A 114 -21.35 -13.96 -11.43
C HIS A 114 -21.98 -12.60 -11.03
N GLY A 115 -21.78 -11.54 -11.85
CA GLY A 115 -22.44 -10.23 -11.75
C GLY A 115 -21.62 -9.11 -11.07
N ILE A 116 -21.25 -8.08 -11.85
CA ILE A 116 -21.12 -6.62 -11.55
C ILE A 116 -19.99 -6.01 -12.41
N PRO A 117 -20.27 -5.37 -13.56
CA PRO A 117 -19.28 -4.63 -14.33
C PRO A 117 -18.73 -3.44 -13.53
N GLY A 118 -17.44 -3.45 -13.21
CA GLY A 118 -16.79 -2.30 -12.59
C GLY A 118 -16.77 -1.08 -13.53
N ALA A 119 -17.22 0.09 -13.08
CA ALA A 119 -17.11 1.32 -13.86
C ALA A 119 -15.62 1.68 -14.08
N TYR A 120 -15.17 1.64 -15.33
CA TYR A 120 -13.76 1.92 -15.68
C TYR A 120 -13.43 3.43 -15.72
N TRP A 121 -14.43 4.30 -15.88
CA TRP A 121 -14.22 5.74 -16.07
C TRP A 121 -13.58 6.47 -14.86
N PRO A 122 -13.85 6.14 -13.58
CA PRO A 122 -13.22 6.83 -12.45
C PRO A 122 -11.71 6.63 -12.44
N ARG A 123 -11.23 5.47 -12.92
CA ARG A 123 -9.81 5.14 -13.03
C ARG A 123 -9.08 5.99 -14.07
N ILE A 124 -9.81 6.48 -15.08
CA ILE A 124 -9.29 7.40 -16.11
C ILE A 124 -9.29 8.84 -15.58
N LEU A 125 -10.42 9.31 -15.04
CA LEU A 125 -10.54 10.69 -14.57
C LEU A 125 -9.69 10.96 -13.32
N LEU A 126 -9.66 10.03 -12.38
CA LEU A 126 -8.88 10.13 -11.15
C LEU A 126 -7.54 9.40 -11.30
N PHE A 127 -6.88 9.51 -12.46
CA PHE A 127 -5.65 8.77 -12.73
C PHE A 127 -4.57 9.01 -11.67
N TRP A 128 -4.50 10.21 -11.07
CA TRP A 128 -3.55 10.52 -10.00
C TRP A 128 -3.80 9.64 -8.76
N HIS A 129 -5.05 9.25 -8.47
CA HIS A 129 -5.38 8.39 -7.33
C HIS A 129 -4.95 6.94 -7.56
N TYR A 130 -5.17 6.40 -8.76
CA TYR A 130 -4.95 4.98 -9.05
C TYR A 130 -3.54 4.69 -9.61
N GLN A 131 -2.97 5.58 -10.41
CA GLN A 131 -1.66 5.34 -11.04
C GLN A 131 -0.48 5.70 -10.13
N LEU A 132 -0.66 6.65 -9.20
CA LEU A 132 0.40 7.05 -8.29
C LEU A 132 0.31 6.29 -6.96
N PRO A 133 1.42 5.69 -6.48
CA PRO A 133 1.55 5.20 -5.11
C PRO A 133 1.03 6.20 -4.08
N ALA A 134 0.34 5.71 -3.05
CA ALA A 134 -0.13 6.54 -1.94
C ALA A 134 0.98 7.38 -1.31
N GLU A 135 2.15 6.77 -1.11
CA GLU A 135 3.34 7.45 -0.58
C GLU A 135 3.74 8.67 -1.42
N ARG A 136 3.79 8.52 -2.75
CA ARG A 136 4.16 9.61 -3.66
C ARG A 136 3.12 10.73 -3.65
N ARG A 137 1.83 10.39 -3.52
CA ARG A 137 0.75 11.38 -3.36
C ARG A 137 0.91 12.16 -2.05
N GLY A 138 1.17 11.46 -0.94
CA GLY A 138 1.42 12.08 0.36
C GLY A 138 2.65 13.00 0.36
N LEU A 139 3.76 12.54 -0.22
CA LEU A 139 4.99 13.33 -0.36
C LEU A 139 4.77 14.58 -1.21
N ALA A 140 4.09 14.45 -2.35
CA ALA A 140 3.77 15.57 -3.23
C ALA A 140 2.83 16.58 -2.54
N ALA A 141 1.85 16.10 -1.77
CA ALA A 141 1.00 16.97 -0.96
C ALA A 141 1.82 17.74 0.09
N ALA A 142 2.71 17.05 0.84
CA ALA A 142 3.58 17.70 1.81
C ALA A 142 4.50 18.75 1.17
N ALA A 143 5.11 18.42 0.03
CA ALA A 143 5.94 19.36 -0.73
C ALA A 143 5.13 20.59 -1.18
N ALA A 144 3.91 20.38 -1.70
CA ALA A 144 3.03 21.47 -2.11
C ALA A 144 2.65 22.38 -0.92
N PHE A 145 2.44 21.81 0.28
CA PHE A 145 2.20 22.59 1.49
C PHE A 145 3.40 23.48 1.86
N PHE A 146 4.63 22.99 1.74
CA PHE A 146 5.82 23.83 1.95
C PHE A 146 5.96 24.92 0.88
N VAL A 147 5.73 24.60 -0.40
CA VAL A 147 5.75 25.58 -1.49
C VAL A 147 4.73 26.70 -1.25
N PHE A 148 3.53 26.35 -0.77
CA PHE A 148 2.51 27.32 -0.38
C PHE A 148 3.04 28.32 0.66
N TRP A 149 3.61 27.84 1.76
CA TRP A 149 4.15 28.72 2.81
C TRP A 149 5.35 29.55 2.35
N LEU A 150 6.22 28.98 1.51
CA LEU A 150 7.35 29.70 0.92
C LEU A 150 6.87 30.81 -0.01
N ALA A 151 5.85 30.55 -0.84
CA ALA A 151 5.26 31.55 -1.72
C ALA A 151 4.61 32.70 -0.93
N LEU A 152 3.88 32.39 0.16
CA LEU A 152 3.32 33.41 1.05
C LEU A 152 4.41 34.25 1.74
N THR A 153 5.47 33.60 2.22
CA THR A 153 6.60 34.29 2.86
C THR A 153 7.35 35.19 1.88
N ALA A 154 7.59 34.71 0.65
CA ALA A 154 8.21 35.47 -0.41
C ALA A 154 7.39 36.71 -0.77
N ARG A 155 6.05 36.59 -0.84
CA ARG A 155 5.14 37.72 -1.08
C ARG A 155 5.22 38.78 0.02
N GLN A 156 5.35 38.36 1.28
CA GLN A 156 5.43 39.30 2.40
C GLN A 156 6.76 40.05 2.43
N ARG A 157 7.87 39.37 2.08
CA ARG A 157 9.22 39.96 2.13
C ARG A 157 9.59 40.74 0.87
N ARG A 158 9.00 40.39 -0.28
CA ARG A 158 9.31 40.99 -1.58
C ARG A 158 8.03 41.14 -2.39
N ARG A 159 7.93 42.18 -3.22
CA ARG A 159 6.90 42.28 -4.26
C ARG A 159 7.22 41.26 -5.37
N ALA A 160 6.93 39.99 -5.12
CA ALA A 160 7.13 38.88 -6.04
C ALA A 160 5.86 38.68 -6.89
N PRO A 161 5.78 39.23 -8.12
CA PRO A 161 4.66 38.97 -9.02
C PRO A 161 4.61 37.46 -9.30
N GLY A 162 3.42 36.85 -9.14
CA GLY A 162 3.23 35.40 -9.31
C GLY A 162 3.25 34.57 -8.02
N ALA A 163 3.69 35.13 -6.88
CA ALA A 163 3.70 34.40 -5.61
C ALA A 163 2.29 33.94 -5.16
N MET A 164 1.25 34.73 -5.45
CA MET A 164 -0.14 34.32 -5.17
C MET A 164 -0.63 33.21 -6.09
N LEU A 165 -0.25 33.23 -7.38
CA LEU A 165 -0.58 32.13 -8.30
C LEU A 165 0.13 30.84 -7.87
N ALA A 166 1.42 30.92 -7.53
CA ALA A 166 2.17 29.78 -7.01
C ALA A 166 1.55 29.22 -5.73
N ALA A 167 1.14 30.10 -4.78
CA ALA A 167 0.44 29.69 -3.58
C ALA A 167 -0.91 29.01 -3.90
N ALA A 168 -1.71 29.58 -4.82
CA ALA A 168 -3.00 29.00 -5.20
C ALA A 168 -2.84 27.61 -5.86
N LEU A 169 -1.89 27.46 -6.79
CA LEU A 169 -1.59 26.18 -7.44
C LEU A 169 -1.08 25.14 -6.44
N ALA A 170 -0.16 25.54 -5.55
CA ALA A 170 0.36 24.66 -4.51
C ALA A 170 -0.75 24.20 -3.56
N LEU A 171 -1.67 25.10 -3.19
CA LEU A 171 -2.82 24.77 -2.37
C LEU A 171 -3.79 23.80 -3.08
N ALA A 172 -4.05 24.01 -4.37
CA ALA A 172 -4.86 23.09 -5.17
C ALA A 172 -4.24 21.68 -5.23
N VAL A 173 -2.94 21.59 -5.50
CA VAL A 173 -2.20 20.31 -5.50
C VAL A 173 -2.26 19.64 -4.13
N PHE A 174 -2.05 20.41 -3.05
CA PHE A 174 -2.15 19.92 -1.68
C PHE A 174 -3.52 19.28 -1.40
N PHE A 175 -4.62 19.94 -1.76
CA PHE A 175 -5.95 19.38 -1.53
C PHE A 175 -6.24 18.16 -2.42
N VAL A 176 -5.92 18.21 -3.72
CA VAL A 176 -6.19 17.08 -4.64
C VAL A 176 -5.42 15.83 -4.23
N LEU A 177 -4.11 15.95 -3.97
CA LEU A 177 -3.28 14.81 -3.62
C LEU A 177 -3.44 14.41 -2.15
N GLY A 178 -3.61 15.39 -1.26
CA GLY A 178 -3.82 15.17 0.17
C GLY A 178 -5.14 14.45 0.46
N MET A 179 -6.25 14.88 -0.17
CA MET A 179 -7.54 14.19 -0.03
C MET A 179 -7.48 12.78 -0.62
N SER A 180 -6.82 12.62 -1.78
CA SER A 180 -6.59 11.33 -2.39
C SER A 180 -5.80 10.40 -1.46
N PHE A 181 -4.72 10.88 -0.86
CA PHE A 181 -3.90 10.14 0.10
C PHE A 181 -4.68 9.78 1.37
N ALA A 182 -5.43 10.74 1.93
CA ALA A 182 -6.29 10.52 3.09
C ALA A 182 -7.37 9.47 2.83
N ALA A 183 -7.97 9.47 1.64
CA ALA A 183 -8.91 8.43 1.23
C ALA A 183 -8.26 7.03 1.23
N THR A 184 -7.01 6.92 0.79
CA THR A 184 -6.26 5.65 0.86
C THR A 184 -5.97 5.24 2.31
N LEU A 185 -5.55 6.17 3.18
CA LEU A 185 -5.35 5.86 4.61
C LEU A 185 -6.65 5.39 5.27
N TYR A 186 -7.77 6.02 4.95
CA TYR A 186 -9.08 5.61 5.43
C TYR A 186 -9.46 4.20 4.94
N GLN A 187 -9.24 3.91 3.65
CA GLN A 187 -9.46 2.57 3.09
C GLN A 187 -8.63 1.50 3.81
N GLU A 188 -7.33 1.75 4.02
CA GLU A 188 -6.46 0.82 4.75
C GLU A 188 -6.88 0.64 6.22
N ALA A 189 -7.40 1.69 6.87
CA ALA A 189 -7.85 1.63 8.26
C ALA A 189 -9.17 0.85 8.43
N VAL A 190 -10.06 0.91 7.45
CA VAL A 190 -11.40 0.29 7.52
C VAL A 190 -11.40 -1.15 7.00
N GLU A 191 -10.53 -1.48 6.03
CA GLU A 191 -10.51 -2.82 5.46
C GLU A 191 -9.93 -3.86 6.45
N PRO A 192 -10.69 -4.91 6.81
CA PRO A 192 -10.27 -5.85 7.83
C PRO A 192 -9.00 -6.62 7.46
N ILE A 193 -8.17 -6.88 8.47
CA ILE A 193 -6.98 -7.72 8.42
C ILE A 193 -7.36 -9.16 8.80
N ARG A 194 -8.41 -9.72 8.18
CA ARG A 194 -8.77 -11.12 8.46
C ARG A 194 -8.02 -12.03 7.51
N SER A 195 -7.39 -13.07 8.06
CA SER A 195 -6.88 -14.19 7.28
C SER A 195 -8.03 -14.81 6.49
N PHE A 196 -7.90 -14.82 5.16
CA PHE A 196 -8.91 -15.32 4.23
C PHE A 196 -9.12 -16.85 4.32
N SER A 197 -8.52 -17.53 5.31
CA SER A 197 -8.61 -18.98 5.53
C SER A 197 -9.89 -19.42 6.26
N THR A 198 -10.68 -18.50 6.82
CA THR A 198 -11.82 -18.83 7.70
C THR A 198 -13.21 -18.79 7.03
N ALA A 199 -13.31 -18.47 5.74
CA ALA A 199 -14.60 -18.51 5.04
C ALA A 199 -14.95 -19.94 4.61
N PRO A 200 -16.15 -20.48 4.95
CA PRO A 200 -16.57 -21.80 4.50
C PRO A 200 -16.73 -21.84 2.97
N ARG A 201 -16.46 -23.02 2.41
CA ARG A 201 -16.55 -23.33 0.98
C ARG A 201 -17.97 -23.24 0.44
#